data_AF-A0A897MWP1-F1
#
_entry.id   AF-A0A897MWP1-F1
#
_cell.length_a   1.000
_cell.length_b   1.000
_cell.length_c   1.000
_cell.angle_alpha   90.00
_cell.angle_beta   90.00
_cell.angle_gamma   90.00
#
_symmetry.space_group_name_H-M   'P 1'
#
loop_
_entity.id
_entity.type
_entity.pdbx_description
1 polymer ?
#
loop_
_entity_poly.entity_id
_entity_poly.type
_entity_poly.pdbx_seq_one_letter_code
_entity_poly.pdbx_strand_id
1 'polypeptide(L)'
;MASKVTPHPVQTSVLHGLEGDLVSLFQQVTHPAVTTLFVLVYVGLYPLLLGLTYVALKREPGSRHVRYALAYTAVILAATPLFYFAPVGVTGYAIGGVEPLLYEHSGIVGAAVTSIDTLQKAMPSLHLALAVTASLHAPRGYEFVSWSATSLIAISTLYLGIHWVSDLLVGGALAYGCYVALPVVQAHLEDSREPAPVDGVRGD
;
A
#
# COMPACT_ATOMS: atom_id res chain seq x y z
N MET A 1 3.12 -24.77 -7.44
CA MET A 1 3.69 -24.27 -8.71
C MET A 1 4.26 -22.89 -8.45
N ALA A 2 5.45 -22.58 -8.96
CA ALA A 2 6.03 -21.24 -8.86
C ALA A 2 5.16 -20.22 -9.61
N SER A 3 5.11 -19.00 -9.10
CA SER A 3 4.56 -17.85 -9.80
C SER A 3 5.26 -17.67 -11.16
N LYS A 4 4.58 -17.13 -12.18
CA LYS A 4 5.28 -16.68 -13.40
C LYS A 4 6.30 -15.55 -13.14
N VAL A 5 6.31 -14.98 -11.93
CA VAL A 5 7.07 -13.76 -11.57
C VAL A 5 8.14 -14.02 -10.51
N THR A 6 7.99 -15.08 -9.70
CA THR A 6 8.97 -15.41 -8.66
C THR A 6 9.22 -16.92 -8.60
N PRO A 7 10.47 -17.36 -8.36
CA PRO A 7 10.80 -18.78 -8.20
C PRO A 7 10.28 -19.35 -6.87
N HIS A 8 9.76 -18.51 -5.98
CA HIS A 8 9.29 -18.90 -4.66
C HIS A 8 7.86 -19.45 -4.71
N PRO A 9 7.53 -20.42 -3.84
CA PRO A 9 6.18 -20.95 -3.73
C PRO A 9 5.22 -19.87 -3.24
N VAL A 10 4.00 -19.88 -3.78
CA VAL A 10 2.93 -18.98 -3.34
C VAL A 10 2.46 -19.39 -1.95
N GLN A 11 2.40 -18.42 -1.04
CA GLN A 11 2.11 -18.60 0.38
C GLN A 11 0.63 -18.40 0.74
N THR A 12 -0.26 -18.39 -0.26
CA THR A 12 -1.70 -18.17 -0.07
C THR A 12 -2.32 -19.14 0.95
N SER A 13 -1.94 -20.43 0.92
CA SER A 13 -2.48 -21.43 1.84
C SER A 13 -2.05 -21.20 3.29
N VAL A 14 -0.83 -20.67 3.50
CA VAL A 14 -0.34 -20.31 4.84
C VAL A 14 -1.17 -19.14 5.38
N LEU A 15 -1.38 -18.10 4.56
CA LEU A 15 -2.18 -16.95 4.97
C LEU A 15 -3.65 -17.33 5.18
N HIS A 16 -4.23 -18.13 4.30
CA HIS A 16 -5.59 -18.67 4.45
C HIS A 16 -5.74 -19.52 5.70
N GLY A 17 -4.73 -20.32 6.06
CA GLY A 17 -4.74 -21.07 7.32
C GLY A 17 -4.72 -20.19 8.58
N LEU A 18 -4.22 -18.95 8.48
CA LEU A 18 -4.19 -17.98 9.58
C LEU A 18 -5.48 -17.14 9.66
N GLU A 19 -5.97 -16.64 8.53
CA GLU A 19 -7.12 -15.72 8.46
C GLU A 19 -8.46 -16.44 8.27
N GLY A 20 -8.45 -17.60 7.64
CA GLY A 20 -9.65 -18.29 7.17
C GLY A 20 -10.39 -17.48 6.11
N ASP A 21 -11.73 -17.58 6.14
CA ASP A 21 -12.60 -16.95 5.16
C ASP A 21 -13.08 -15.55 5.60
N LEU A 22 -12.33 -14.84 6.45
CA LEU A 22 -12.75 -13.58 7.05
C LEU A 22 -13.19 -12.54 6.00
N VAL A 23 -12.54 -12.53 4.84
CA VAL A 23 -12.85 -11.63 3.72
C VAL A 23 -14.25 -11.85 3.16
N SER A 24 -14.82 -13.05 3.28
CA SER A 24 -16.20 -13.34 2.85
C SER A 24 -17.25 -12.48 3.56
N LEU A 25 -16.95 -11.95 4.75
CA LEU A 25 -17.83 -11.01 5.45
C LEU A 25 -18.11 -9.74 4.62
N PHE A 26 -17.16 -9.34 3.77
CA PHE A 26 -17.27 -8.15 2.92
C PHE A 26 -18.07 -8.40 1.63
N GLN A 27 -18.43 -9.65 1.34
CA GLN A 27 -19.22 -10.04 0.16
C GLN A 27 -20.50 -10.80 0.52
N GLN A 28 -20.94 -10.79 1.78
CA GLN A 28 -22.23 -11.38 2.16
C GLN A 28 -23.40 -10.81 1.38
N VAL A 29 -23.31 -9.52 1.01
CA VAL A 29 -24.27 -8.84 0.15
C VAL A 29 -23.51 -8.06 -0.89
N THR A 30 -23.60 -8.50 -2.15
CA THR A 30 -23.02 -7.80 -3.31
C THR A 30 -24.12 -7.19 -4.17
N HIS A 31 -23.84 -6.03 -4.75
CA HIS A 31 -24.76 -5.37 -5.68
C HIS A 31 -23.98 -4.67 -6.79
N PRO A 32 -24.39 -4.74 -8.07
CA PRO A 32 -23.64 -4.16 -9.19
C PRO A 32 -23.30 -2.68 -9.01
N ALA A 33 -24.22 -1.87 -8.48
CA ALA A 33 -23.97 -0.45 -8.22
C ALA A 33 -22.87 -0.22 -7.15
N VAL A 34 -22.83 -1.07 -6.12
CA VAL A 34 -21.82 -1.00 -5.05
C VAL A 34 -20.47 -1.46 -5.60
N THR A 35 -20.45 -2.50 -6.44
CA THR A 35 -19.27 -2.94 -7.16
C THR A 35 -18.70 -1.82 -8.04
N THR A 36 -19.53 -1.15 -8.84
CA THR A 36 -19.10 0.01 -9.64
C THR A 36 -18.53 1.13 -8.77
N LEU A 37 -19.19 1.47 -7.67
CA LEU A 37 -18.69 2.47 -6.71
C LEU A 37 -17.30 2.09 -6.18
N PHE A 38 -17.13 0.85 -5.71
CA PHE A 38 -15.86 0.41 -5.15
C PHE A 38 -14.75 0.25 -6.19
N VAL A 39 -15.08 -0.10 -7.43
CA VAL A 39 -14.15 -0.02 -8.55
C VAL A 39 -13.68 1.43 -8.74
N LEU A 40 -14.59 2.41 -8.76
CA LEU A 40 -14.24 3.85 -8.87
C LEU A 40 -13.38 4.33 -7.70
N VAL A 41 -13.63 3.85 -6.48
CA VAL A 41 -12.78 4.13 -5.32
C VAL A 41 -11.38 3.56 -5.55
N TYR A 42 -11.29 2.30 -5.96
CA TYR A 42 -10.02 1.59 -6.12
C TYR A 42 -9.16 2.16 -7.26
N VAL A 43 -9.72 2.43 -8.44
CA VAL A 43 -8.93 2.94 -9.59
C VAL A 43 -8.89 4.46 -9.68
N GLY A 44 -9.86 5.16 -9.07
CA GLY A 44 -10.01 6.61 -9.16
C GLY A 44 -9.62 7.34 -7.88
N LEU A 45 -10.31 7.07 -6.76
CA LEU A 45 -10.05 7.79 -5.50
C LEU A 45 -8.64 7.53 -4.95
N TYR A 46 -8.15 6.29 -5.06
CA TYR A 46 -6.81 5.92 -4.59
C TYR A 46 -5.68 6.79 -5.19
N PRO A 47 -5.47 6.85 -6.52
CA PRO A 47 -4.39 7.69 -7.07
C PRO A 47 -4.64 9.18 -6.83
N LEU A 48 -5.91 9.61 -6.77
CA LEU A 48 -6.26 11.00 -6.43
C LEU A 48 -5.83 11.36 -5.01
N LEU A 49 -6.08 10.51 -4.01
CA LEU A 49 -5.61 10.72 -2.64
C LEU A 49 -4.09 10.94 -2.60
N LEU A 50 -3.33 10.06 -3.27
CA LEU A 50 -1.87 10.13 -3.29
C LEU A 50 -1.37 11.43 -3.95
N GLY A 51 -1.94 11.78 -5.11
CA GLY A 51 -1.56 12.97 -5.87
C GLY A 51 -1.98 14.28 -5.20
N LEU A 52 -3.21 14.35 -4.69
CA LEU A 52 -3.72 15.54 -3.99
C LEU A 52 -2.95 15.79 -2.69
N THR A 53 -2.58 14.73 -1.96
CA THR A 53 -1.72 14.87 -0.77
C THR A 53 -0.38 15.51 -1.13
N TYR A 54 0.28 15.03 -2.19
CA TYR A 54 1.54 15.62 -2.66
C TYR A 54 1.37 17.09 -3.04
N VAL A 55 0.35 17.42 -3.83
CA VAL A 55 0.07 18.80 -4.26
C VAL A 55 -0.22 19.71 -3.07
N ALA A 56 -1.00 19.23 -2.10
CA ALA A 56 -1.32 20.00 -0.89
C ALA A 56 -0.05 20.29 -0.07
N LEU A 57 0.83 19.30 0.11
CA LEU A 57 2.11 19.47 0.81
C LEU A 57 3.09 20.36 0.06
N LYS A 58 3.05 20.40 -1.27
CA LYS A 58 3.91 21.27 -2.08
C LYS A 58 3.53 22.76 -1.92
N ARG A 59 2.28 23.05 -1.55
CA ARG A 59 1.81 24.41 -1.28
C ARG A 59 2.22 24.93 0.10
N GLU A 60 2.57 24.03 1.02
CA GLU A 60 3.08 24.42 2.33
C GLU A 60 4.57 24.82 2.26
N PRO A 61 5.02 25.77 3.10
CA PRO A 61 6.44 26.06 3.25
C PRO A 61 7.25 24.84 3.71
N GLY A 62 8.48 24.71 3.22
CA GLY A 62 9.42 23.66 3.62
C GLY A 62 9.42 22.41 2.73
N SER A 63 9.99 21.32 3.25
CA SER A 63 10.31 20.09 2.49
C SER A 63 9.36 18.92 2.78
N ARG A 64 8.17 19.16 3.33
CA ARG A 64 7.20 18.09 3.67
C ARG A 64 6.80 17.24 2.46
N HIS A 65 6.67 17.83 1.28
CA HIS A 65 6.40 17.09 0.04
C HIS A 65 7.54 16.14 -0.34
N VAL A 66 8.80 16.53 -0.08
CA VAL A 66 9.98 15.65 -0.27
C VAL A 66 9.96 14.52 0.74
N ARG A 67 9.66 14.79 2.02
CA ARG A 67 9.54 13.75 3.06
C ARG A 67 8.46 12.74 2.71
N TYR A 68 7.30 13.20 2.23
CA TYR A 68 6.23 12.33 1.76
C TYR A 68 6.68 11.48 0.56
N ALA A 69 7.36 12.07 -0.43
CA ALA A 69 7.88 11.33 -1.58
C ALA A 69 8.91 10.27 -1.15
N LEU A 70 9.81 10.59 -0.22
CA LEU A 70 10.76 9.64 0.34
C LEU A 70 10.07 8.51 1.11
N ALA A 71 9.05 8.81 1.93
CA ALA A 71 8.26 7.81 2.63
C ALA A 71 7.52 6.90 1.65
N TYR A 72 6.90 7.47 0.61
CA TYR A 72 6.27 6.74 -0.48
C TYR A 72 7.24 5.76 -1.14
N THR A 73 8.45 6.22 -1.49
CA THR A 73 9.51 5.37 -2.05
C THR A 73 9.96 4.29 -1.05
N ALA A 74 10.16 4.64 0.22
CA ALA A 74 10.57 3.70 1.24
C ALA A 74 9.57 2.55 1.43
N VAL A 75 8.26 2.85 1.41
CA VAL A 75 7.20 1.84 1.50
C VAL A 75 7.24 0.88 0.32
N ILE A 76 7.42 1.39 -0.90
CA ILE A 76 7.55 0.52 -2.10
C ILE A 76 8.78 -0.38 -1.97
N LEU A 77 9.93 0.17 -1.59
CA LEU A 77 11.17 -0.59 -1.42
C LEU A 77 11.03 -1.65 -0.33
N ALA A 78 10.36 -1.34 0.77
CA ALA A 78 10.15 -2.26 1.87
C ALA A 78 9.12 -3.37 1.55
N ALA A 79 8.10 -3.07 0.74
CA ALA A 79 7.12 -4.06 0.29
C ALA A 79 7.66 -5.01 -0.79
N THR A 80 8.57 -4.52 -1.64
CA THR A 80 9.06 -5.27 -2.81
C THR A 80 9.66 -6.65 -2.46
N PRO A 81 10.52 -6.81 -1.44
CA PRO A 81 11.02 -8.12 -1.02
C PRO A 81 9.91 -9.09 -0.65
N LEU A 82 8.83 -8.62 -0.01
CA LEU A 82 7.72 -9.47 0.39
C LEU A 82 6.97 -10.01 -0.82
N PHE A 83 6.75 -9.17 -1.86
CA PHE A 83 6.16 -9.63 -3.12
C PHE A 83 7.01 -10.68 -3.83
N TYR A 84 8.33 -10.61 -3.69
CA TYR A 84 9.25 -11.52 -4.34
C TYR A 84 9.40 -12.86 -3.58
N PHE A 85 9.69 -12.78 -2.29
CA PHE A 85 10.02 -13.96 -1.45
C PHE A 85 8.80 -14.66 -0.87
N ALA A 86 7.69 -13.94 -0.66
CA ALA A 86 6.47 -14.45 -0.06
C ALA A 86 5.23 -14.04 -0.87
N PRO A 87 5.14 -14.42 -2.16
CA PRO A 87 4.00 -14.05 -2.99
C PRO A 87 2.70 -14.65 -2.45
N VAL A 88 1.63 -13.85 -2.43
CA VAL A 88 0.31 -14.23 -1.92
C VAL A 88 -0.75 -13.89 -2.97
N GLY A 89 -1.59 -14.87 -3.28
CA GLY A 89 -2.70 -14.74 -4.22
C GLY A 89 -3.81 -13.81 -3.73
N VAL A 90 -4.50 -13.17 -4.66
CA VAL A 90 -5.68 -12.34 -4.37
C VAL A 90 -6.85 -13.21 -3.89
N THR A 91 -7.72 -12.64 -3.05
CA THR A 91 -8.73 -13.40 -2.30
C THR A 91 -9.83 -13.99 -3.16
N GLY A 92 -10.26 -13.29 -4.22
CA GLY A 92 -11.31 -13.77 -5.13
C GLY A 92 -10.97 -15.03 -5.93
N TYR A 93 -9.69 -15.43 -5.99
CA TYR A 93 -9.26 -16.70 -6.59
C TYR A 93 -8.76 -17.70 -5.55
N ALA A 94 -8.65 -17.30 -4.30
CA ALA A 94 -8.06 -18.10 -3.22
C ALA A 94 -9.10 -18.66 -2.25
N ILE A 95 -10.19 -17.93 -2.01
CA ILE A 95 -11.20 -18.27 -1.01
C ILE A 95 -12.49 -18.70 -1.70
N GLY A 96 -13.03 -19.86 -1.34
CA GLY A 96 -14.34 -20.30 -1.81
C GLY A 96 -15.44 -19.37 -1.30
N GLY A 97 -16.27 -18.84 -2.21
CA GLY A 97 -17.36 -17.92 -1.85
C GLY A 97 -16.96 -16.44 -1.82
N VAL A 98 -15.71 -16.09 -2.15
CA VAL A 98 -15.31 -14.71 -2.47
C VAL A 98 -15.16 -14.61 -3.98
N GLU A 99 -15.97 -13.76 -4.61
CA GLU A 99 -15.90 -13.52 -6.05
C GLU A 99 -14.81 -12.48 -6.39
N PRO A 100 -14.07 -12.66 -7.50
CA PRO A 100 -13.08 -11.71 -8.00
C PRO A 100 -13.76 -10.52 -8.70
N LEU A 101 -14.55 -9.74 -7.95
CA LEU A 101 -15.42 -8.68 -8.50
C LEU A 101 -14.67 -7.63 -9.31
N LEU A 102 -13.46 -7.23 -8.90
CA LEU A 102 -12.65 -6.32 -9.71
C LEU A 102 -12.30 -6.95 -11.07
N TYR A 103 -11.87 -8.20 -11.07
CA TYR A 103 -11.27 -8.83 -12.24
C TYR A 103 -12.32 -9.27 -13.27
N GLU A 104 -13.45 -9.81 -12.79
CA GLU A 104 -14.45 -10.45 -13.67
C GLU A 104 -15.72 -9.61 -13.86
N HIS A 105 -16.02 -8.69 -12.95
CA HIS A 105 -17.31 -7.96 -12.94
C HIS A 105 -17.20 -6.47 -13.24
N SER A 106 -16.01 -5.97 -13.63
CA SER A 106 -15.79 -4.54 -13.91
C SER A 106 -15.51 -4.21 -15.39
N GLY A 107 -15.70 -5.18 -16.28
CA GLY A 107 -15.60 -4.99 -17.74
C GLY A 107 -14.19 -4.55 -18.17
N ILE A 108 -14.09 -3.40 -18.84
CA ILE A 108 -12.82 -2.88 -19.38
C ILE A 108 -11.78 -2.60 -18.28
N VAL A 109 -12.23 -2.20 -17.09
CA VAL A 109 -11.32 -1.95 -15.97
C VAL A 109 -10.68 -3.25 -15.51
N GLY A 110 -11.48 -4.30 -15.32
CA GLY A 110 -11.02 -5.63 -14.93
C GLY A 110 -10.08 -6.24 -15.96
N ALA A 111 -10.41 -6.09 -17.25
CA ALA A 111 -9.53 -6.51 -18.34
C ALA A 111 -8.18 -5.77 -18.31
N ALA A 112 -8.19 -4.45 -18.10
CA ALA A 112 -6.98 -3.65 -18.01
C ALA A 112 -6.12 -4.04 -16.80
N VAL A 113 -6.71 -4.20 -15.61
CA VAL A 113 -5.98 -4.63 -14.40
C VAL A 113 -5.39 -6.03 -14.59
N THR A 114 -6.18 -6.99 -15.08
CA THR A 114 -5.73 -8.38 -15.28
C THR A 114 -4.62 -8.48 -16.34
N SER A 115 -4.53 -7.53 -17.27
CA SER A 115 -3.46 -7.51 -18.29
C SER A 115 -2.07 -7.18 -17.72
N ILE A 116 -2.00 -6.52 -16.55
CA ILE A 116 -0.74 -6.08 -15.92
C ILE A 116 -0.50 -6.71 -14.55
N ASP A 117 -1.54 -7.26 -13.92
CA ASP A 117 -1.46 -7.86 -12.60
C ASP A 117 -1.10 -9.35 -12.68
N THR A 118 -0.20 -9.77 -11.79
CA THR A 118 0.24 -11.14 -11.65
C THR A 118 -0.66 -11.94 -10.71
N LEU A 119 -1.62 -11.26 -10.04
CA LEU A 119 -2.60 -11.81 -9.10
C LEU A 119 -1.99 -12.49 -7.88
N GLN A 120 -0.70 -12.25 -7.61
CA GLN A 120 0.10 -12.93 -6.58
C GLN A 120 0.90 -11.96 -5.70
N LYS A 121 0.48 -10.70 -5.66
CA LYS A 121 1.12 -9.62 -4.88
C LYS A 121 0.17 -9.01 -3.85
N ALA A 122 -0.72 -9.81 -3.27
CA ALA A 122 -1.69 -9.31 -2.29
C ALA A 122 -1.00 -8.85 -0.99
N MET A 123 0.05 -9.55 -0.55
CA MET A 123 0.71 -9.27 0.72
C MET A 123 2.10 -8.62 0.55
N PRO A 124 2.37 -7.49 1.22
CA PRO A 124 1.44 -6.63 1.97
C PRO A 124 0.56 -5.78 1.05
N SER A 125 -0.55 -5.25 1.56
CA SER A 125 -1.38 -4.34 0.77
C SER A 125 -0.66 -3.01 0.51
N LEU A 126 -0.09 -2.86 -0.69
CA LEU A 126 0.57 -1.63 -1.10
C LEU A 126 -0.42 -0.46 -1.24
N HIS A 127 -1.65 -0.74 -1.70
CA HIS A 127 -2.71 0.26 -1.79
C HIS A 127 -2.99 0.89 -0.43
N LEU A 128 -3.19 0.05 0.62
CA LEU A 128 -3.39 0.57 1.96
C LEU A 128 -2.13 1.25 2.49
N ALA A 129 -0.95 0.65 2.30
CA ALA A 129 0.29 1.23 2.81
C ALA A 129 0.55 2.64 2.27
N LEU A 130 0.33 2.88 0.97
CA LEU A 130 0.51 4.18 0.35
C LEU A 130 -0.60 5.16 0.75
N ALA A 131 -1.85 4.71 0.87
CA ALA A 131 -2.96 5.54 1.36
C ALA A 131 -2.74 5.98 2.82
N VAL A 132 -2.30 5.07 3.70
CA VAL A 132 -1.89 5.38 5.07
C VAL A 132 -0.72 6.37 5.08
N THR A 133 0.28 6.17 4.22
CA THR A 133 1.42 7.11 4.09
C THR A 133 0.94 8.51 3.73
N ALA A 134 -0.02 8.62 2.81
CA ALA A 134 -0.64 9.90 2.44
C ALA A 134 -1.38 10.52 3.63
N SER A 135 -2.20 9.75 4.34
CA SER A 135 -2.94 10.23 5.51
C SER A 135 -2.04 10.64 6.68
N LEU A 136 -0.94 9.94 6.93
CA LEU A 136 0.07 10.30 7.94
C LEU A 136 0.77 11.62 7.61
N HIS A 137 0.91 11.94 6.33
CA HIS A 137 1.50 13.19 5.88
C HIS A 137 0.48 14.29 5.60
N ALA A 138 -0.82 14.05 5.77
CA ALA A 138 -1.86 15.00 5.44
C ALA A 138 -1.60 16.39 6.09
N PRO A 139 -1.79 17.49 5.35
CA PRO A 139 -1.75 18.83 5.92
C PRO A 139 -2.93 19.05 6.87
N ARG A 140 -2.80 20.06 7.74
CA ARG A 140 -3.86 20.41 8.70
C ARG A 140 -5.16 20.80 7.99
N GLY A 141 -6.28 20.25 8.46
CA GLY A 141 -7.60 20.40 7.84
C GLY A 141 -7.91 19.37 6.74
N TYR A 142 -6.95 18.55 6.33
CA TYR A 142 -7.15 17.49 5.33
C TYR A 142 -7.15 16.08 5.95
N GLU A 143 -6.78 15.94 7.23
CA GLU A 143 -6.58 14.65 7.89
C GLU A 143 -7.83 13.79 7.84
N PHE A 144 -8.98 14.34 8.25
CA PHE A 144 -10.25 13.61 8.26
C PHE A 144 -10.64 13.10 6.87
N VAL A 145 -10.50 13.96 5.84
CA VAL A 145 -10.79 13.60 4.45
C VAL A 145 -9.86 12.50 3.97
N SER A 146 -8.56 12.63 4.25
CA SER A 146 -7.56 11.65 3.85
C SER A 146 -7.80 10.29 4.51
N TRP A 147 -8.09 10.24 5.81
CA TRP A 147 -8.35 9.00 6.54
C TRP A 147 -9.68 8.35 6.15
N SER A 148 -10.69 9.16 5.84
CA SER A 148 -11.96 8.66 5.28
C SER A 148 -11.75 8.00 3.92
N ALA A 149 -10.97 8.64 3.03
CA ALA A 149 -10.61 8.07 1.74
C ALA A 149 -9.79 6.78 1.90
N THR A 150 -8.78 6.76 2.78
CA THR A 150 -7.99 5.57 3.09
C THR A 150 -8.85 4.42 3.61
N SER A 151 -9.80 4.70 4.48
CA SER A 151 -10.74 3.69 5.00
C SER A 151 -11.64 3.14 3.88
N LEU A 152 -12.12 4.01 2.99
CA LEU A 152 -12.95 3.61 1.86
C LEU A 152 -12.16 2.76 0.84
N ILE A 153 -10.89 3.09 0.61
CA ILE A 153 -9.96 2.30 -0.21
C ILE A 153 -9.71 0.93 0.42
N ALA A 154 -9.50 0.87 1.74
CA ALA A 154 -9.33 -0.40 2.45
C ALA A 154 -10.55 -1.30 2.27
N ILE A 155 -11.75 -0.77 2.52
CA ILE A 155 -13.01 -1.50 2.37
C ILE A 155 -13.23 -1.93 0.91
N SER A 156 -12.94 -1.06 -0.06
CA SER A 156 -13.11 -1.39 -1.47
C SER A 156 -12.22 -2.56 -1.88
N THR A 157 -10.99 -2.64 -1.38
CA THR A 157 -10.09 -3.75 -1.71
C THR A 157 -10.55 -5.10 -1.17
N LEU A 158 -11.17 -5.12 0.01
CA LEU A 158 -11.74 -6.33 0.60
C LEU A 158 -13.02 -6.73 -0.14
N TYR A 159 -13.94 -5.78 -0.36
CA TYR A 159 -15.18 -6.02 -1.09
C TYR A 159 -14.91 -6.53 -2.51
N LEU A 160 -13.90 -6.00 -3.20
CA LEU A 160 -13.61 -6.36 -4.59
C LEU A 160 -12.90 -7.71 -4.78
N GLY A 161 -12.58 -8.43 -3.69
CA GLY A 161 -11.90 -9.72 -3.73
C GLY A 161 -10.41 -9.60 -4.09
N ILE A 162 -9.76 -8.50 -3.72
CA ILE A 162 -8.34 -8.22 -4.04
C ILE A 162 -7.44 -8.64 -2.87
N HIS A 163 -7.79 -8.20 -1.66
CA HIS A 163 -6.90 -8.21 -0.50
C HIS A 163 -7.48 -9.01 0.68
N TRP A 164 -6.57 -9.46 1.54
CA TRP A 164 -6.81 -10.12 2.82
C TRP A 164 -6.86 -9.08 3.95
N VAL A 165 -7.60 -9.31 5.03
CA VAL A 165 -7.61 -8.37 6.18
C VAL A 165 -6.21 -8.29 6.80
N SER A 166 -5.49 -9.40 6.87
CA SER A 166 -4.13 -9.47 7.41
C SER A 166 -3.14 -8.70 6.55
N ASP A 167 -3.29 -8.70 5.22
CA ASP A 167 -2.37 -7.97 4.35
C ASP A 167 -2.55 -6.45 4.46
N LEU A 168 -3.77 -5.99 4.79
CA LEU A 168 -4.06 -4.60 5.14
C LEU A 168 -3.31 -4.22 6.43
N LEU A 169 -3.38 -5.04 7.47
CA LEU A 169 -2.67 -4.79 8.74
C LEU A 169 -1.16 -4.70 8.52
N VAL A 170 -0.58 -5.62 7.75
CA VAL A 170 0.85 -5.59 7.44
C VAL A 170 1.21 -4.38 6.58
N GLY A 171 0.37 -4.01 5.61
CA GLY A 171 0.56 -2.80 4.80
C GLY A 171 0.54 -1.51 5.64
N GLY A 172 -0.43 -1.38 6.54
CA GLY A 172 -0.52 -0.24 7.47
C GLY A 172 0.66 -0.17 8.43
N ALA A 173 1.07 -1.31 9.00
CA ALA A 173 2.24 -1.40 9.87
C ALA A 173 3.54 -1.03 9.14
N LEU A 174 3.70 -1.49 7.90
CA LEU A 174 4.85 -1.14 7.04
C LEU A 174 4.91 0.37 6.79
N ALA A 175 3.78 0.98 6.42
CA ALA A 175 3.67 2.42 6.20
C ALA A 175 4.05 3.23 7.44
N TYR A 176 3.50 2.84 8.60
CA TYR A 176 3.83 3.49 9.86
C TYR A 176 5.30 3.30 10.26
N GLY A 177 5.86 2.10 10.05
CA GLY A 177 7.27 1.81 10.28
C GLY A 177 8.18 2.70 9.42
N CYS A 178 7.90 2.83 8.13
CA CYS A 178 8.63 3.75 7.25
C CYS A 178 8.49 5.21 7.70
N TYR A 179 7.30 5.64 8.10
CA TYR A 179 7.04 7.00 8.59
C TYR A 179 7.89 7.36 9.82
N VAL A 180 8.01 6.43 10.78
CA VAL A 180 8.79 6.64 12.01
C VAL A 180 10.30 6.48 11.77
N ALA A 181 10.72 5.54 10.92
CA ALA A 181 12.13 5.26 10.68
C ALA A 181 12.81 6.33 9.81
N LEU A 182 12.09 6.95 8.88
CA LEU A 182 12.69 7.85 7.88
C LEU A 182 13.43 9.05 8.51
N PRO A 183 12.87 9.78 9.50
CA PRO A 183 13.60 10.86 10.18
C PRO A 183 14.86 10.37 10.90
N VAL A 184 14.83 9.16 11.46
CA VAL A 184 15.98 8.56 12.17
C VAL A 184 17.10 8.25 11.18
N VAL A 185 16.76 7.64 10.03
CA VAL A 185 17.73 7.36 8.98
C VAL A 185 18.32 8.66 8.42
N GLN A 186 17.50 9.68 8.21
CA GLN A 186 17.96 10.99 7.75
C GLN A 186 18.98 11.61 8.72
N ALA A 187 18.69 11.60 10.01
CA ALA A 187 19.61 12.11 11.03
C ALA A 187 20.96 11.36 11.04
N HIS A 188 20.96 10.03 10.92
CA HIS A 188 22.20 9.25 10.86
C HIS A 188 23.01 9.54 9.59
N LEU A 189 22.36 9.76 8.46
CA LEU A 189 23.03 10.10 7.20
C LEU A 189 23.60 11.52 7.20
N GLU A 190 22.97 12.45 7.92
CA GLU A 190 23.47 13.80 8.12
C GLU A 190 24.69 13.80 9.06
N ASP A 191 24.63 13.08 10.18
CA ASP A 191 25.75 12.91 11.12
C ASP A 191 26.98 12.28 10.46
N SER A 192 26.77 11.25 9.62
CA SER A 192 27.84 10.58 8.86
C SER A 192 28.50 11.47 7.79
N ARG A 193 27.92 12.65 7.49
CA ARG A 193 28.46 13.61 6.52
C ARG A 193 29.25 14.75 7.17
N GLU A 194 29.22 14.90 8.49
CA GLU A 194 30.08 15.88 9.14
C GLU A 194 31.55 15.44 9.01
N PRO A 195 32.44 16.28 8.44
CA PRO A 195 33.85 15.91 8.31
C PRO A 195 34.47 15.71 9.69
N ALA A 196 35.34 14.71 9.83
CA ALA A 196 36.15 14.53 11.03
C ALA A 196 36.79 15.89 11.41
N PRO A 197 36.90 16.24 12.71
CA PRO A 197 37.58 17.45 13.11
C PRO A 197 38.94 17.47 12.42
N VAL A 198 39.22 18.55 11.68
CA VAL A 198 40.58 18.80 11.22
C VAL A 198 41.36 19.02 12.51
N ASP A 199 41.97 17.96 13.03
CA ASP A 199 42.93 18.07 14.11
C ASP A 199 43.91 19.14 13.68
N GLY A 200 43.86 20.25 14.43
CA GLY A 200 44.61 21.44 14.10
C GLY A 200 46.06 21.04 13.92
N VAL A 201 46.56 21.24 12.71
CA VAL A 201 47.98 21.47 12.47
C VAL A 201 48.30 22.71 13.29
N ARG A 202 48.64 22.50 14.57
CA ARG A 202 49.46 23.42 15.33
C ARG A 202 50.75 23.49 14.54
N GLY A 203 50.97 24.67 13.98
CA GLY A 203 52.24 25.00 13.39
C GLY A 203 53.28 25.09 14.51
N ASP A 204 54.37 24.37 14.29
CA ASP A 204 55.69 24.63 14.83
C ASP A 204 56.71 24.35 13.73
#